data_AF-A0A951UQ23-F1
#
_entry.id   AF-A0A951UQ23-F1
#
_cell.length_a   1.000
_cell.length_b   1.000
_cell.length_c   1.000
_cell.angle_alpha   90.00
_cell.angle_beta   90.00
_cell.angle_gamma   90.00
#
_symmetry.space_group_name_H-M   'P 1'
#
loop_
_entity.id
_entity.type
_entity.pdbx_description
1 polymer ?
#
loop_
_entity_poly.entity_id
_entity_poly.type
_entity_poly.pdbx_seq_one_letter_code
_entity_poly.pdbx_strand_id
1 'polypeptide(L)'
;MKILDFRKVVSLADFYHLYEVYLKKEFDEKKAYSIIAKTKTSLIRFVLPEWGFPFKLDGNLLPSETIEGLKFMEKISIYQAIYALEAQDKVFDQFGDHVSYASRRVYRSALKKMIVWGRSQDWWTQSVEPVLDGRTPTMVVPQKRVEHWHKLKPKELPSSLSQQLDVLSIYMRTIRQPNLAESSWIRYSRELLGVFGWLCRVKGISLAELSLAHLVPVEAIYDTSAAEQVVGLVREYLEWMRVNIGDKKSTLRFALQAFSYVAEYIHYENTKSFQ
;
A
#
# COMPACT_ATOMS: atom_id res chain seq x y z
N MET A 1 -41.24 5.92 -13.65
CA MET A 1 -40.27 5.68 -12.57
C MET A 1 -40.55 4.29 -12.00
N LYS A 2 -39.72 3.29 -12.26
CA LYS A 2 -39.93 1.95 -11.70
C LYS A 2 -39.72 2.06 -10.19
N ILE A 3 -40.71 1.67 -9.38
CA ILE A 3 -40.53 1.50 -7.94
C ILE A 3 -39.52 0.35 -7.81
N LEU A 4 -38.30 0.65 -7.35
CA LEU A 4 -37.33 -0.41 -7.11
C LEU A 4 -37.83 -1.26 -5.96
N ASP A 5 -38.00 -2.55 -6.23
CA ASP A 5 -38.11 -3.53 -5.18
C ASP A 5 -36.72 -3.66 -4.53
N PHE A 6 -36.57 -3.09 -3.34
CA PHE A 6 -35.34 -3.14 -2.53
C PHE A 6 -34.93 -4.58 -2.17
N ARG A 7 -35.77 -5.58 -2.46
CA ARG A 7 -35.52 -7.01 -2.17
C ARG A 7 -34.61 -7.70 -3.17
N LYS A 8 -34.20 -7.06 -4.27
CA LYS A 8 -33.38 -7.74 -5.29
C LYS A 8 -32.32 -6.84 -5.92
N VAL A 9 -31.28 -6.52 -5.15
CA VAL A 9 -30.06 -5.92 -5.69
C VAL A 9 -29.21 -7.05 -6.28
N VAL A 10 -29.13 -7.14 -7.61
CA VAL A 10 -28.42 -8.25 -8.28
C VAL A 10 -27.18 -7.80 -9.02
N SER A 11 -27.13 -6.53 -9.41
CA SER A 11 -26.04 -5.94 -10.17
C SER A 11 -25.40 -4.77 -9.45
N LEU A 12 -24.19 -4.41 -9.90
CA LEU A 12 -23.52 -3.19 -9.47
C LEU A 12 -24.28 -1.93 -9.90
N ALA A 13 -25.00 -1.98 -11.02
CA ALA A 13 -25.87 -0.89 -11.46
C ALA A 13 -27.01 -0.63 -10.47
N ASP A 14 -27.67 -1.69 -9.97
CA ASP A 14 -28.72 -1.59 -8.95
C ASP A 14 -28.18 -0.91 -7.69
N PHE A 15 -27.02 -1.37 -7.21
CA PHE A 15 -26.38 -0.80 -6.03
C PHE A 15 -26.01 0.67 -6.21
N TYR A 16 -25.43 1.03 -7.36
CA TYR A 16 -25.13 2.42 -7.69
C TYR A 16 -26.39 3.28 -7.71
N HIS A 17 -27.47 2.80 -8.33
CA HIS A 17 -28.71 3.54 -8.43
C HIS A 17 -29.38 3.73 -7.05
N LEU A 18 -29.41 2.71 -6.21
CA LEU A 18 -29.91 2.84 -4.83
C LEU A 18 -29.10 3.86 -4.03
N TYR A 19 -27.77 3.88 -4.21
CA TYR A 19 -26.92 4.88 -3.56
C TYR A 19 -27.20 6.30 -4.06
N GLU A 20 -27.45 6.49 -5.36
CA GLU A 20 -27.88 7.80 -5.89
C GLU A 20 -29.20 8.28 -5.25
N VAL A 21 -30.18 7.39 -5.12
CA VAL A 21 -31.48 7.71 -4.49
C VAL A 21 -31.28 8.12 -3.03
N TYR A 22 -30.46 7.37 -2.29
CA TYR A 22 -30.09 7.72 -0.92
C TYR A 22 -29.45 9.11 -0.84
N LEU A 23 -28.44 9.39 -1.67
CA LEU A 23 -27.72 10.66 -1.64
C LEU A 23 -28.62 11.86 -1.95
N LYS A 24 -29.56 11.71 -2.89
CA LYS A 24 -30.55 12.76 -3.23
C LYS A 24 -31.57 13.01 -2.11
N LYS A 25 -31.83 12.00 -1.27
CA LYS A 25 -32.72 12.14 -0.11
C LYS A 25 -32.02 12.78 1.08
N GLU A 26 -30.76 12.42 1.32
CA GLU A 26 -30.02 12.78 2.53
C GLU A 26 -29.31 14.14 2.45
N PHE A 27 -28.96 14.59 1.23
CA PHE A 27 -28.15 15.80 1.04
C PHE A 27 -28.86 16.81 0.13
N ASP A 28 -28.44 18.06 0.24
CA ASP A 28 -28.82 19.10 -0.73
C ASP A 28 -28.38 18.71 -2.15
N GLU A 29 -29.11 19.22 -3.15
CA GLU A 29 -28.93 18.84 -4.56
C GLU A 29 -27.48 19.00 -5.04
N LYS A 30 -26.83 20.12 -4.68
CA LYS A 30 -25.46 20.43 -5.11
C LYS A 30 -24.46 19.43 -4.52
N LYS A 31 -24.58 19.12 -3.24
CA LYS A 31 -23.72 18.15 -2.55
C LYS A 31 -23.98 16.72 -3.05
N ALA A 32 -25.25 16.33 -3.19
CA ALA A 32 -25.63 15.03 -3.74
C ALA A 32 -25.04 14.83 -5.13
N TYR A 33 -25.22 15.81 -6.04
CA TYR A 33 -24.66 15.78 -7.39
C TYR A 33 -23.13 15.60 -7.38
N SER A 34 -22.41 16.33 -6.53
CA SER A 34 -20.95 16.20 -6.44
C SER A 34 -20.50 14.80 -6.00
N ILE A 35 -21.18 14.20 -5.01
CA ILE A 35 -20.85 12.86 -4.51
C ILE A 35 -21.19 11.80 -5.57
N ILE A 36 -22.34 11.92 -6.22
CA ILE A 36 -22.78 11.04 -7.32
C ILE A 36 -21.76 11.07 -8.45
N ALA A 37 -21.37 12.26 -8.91
CA ALA A 37 -20.39 12.42 -9.99
C ALA A 37 -19.04 11.76 -9.63
N LYS A 38 -18.52 11.98 -8.42
CA LYS A 38 -17.27 11.35 -7.95
C LYS A 38 -17.38 9.84 -7.86
N THR A 39 -18.50 9.33 -7.39
CA THR A 39 -18.75 7.88 -7.25
C THR A 39 -18.84 7.22 -8.62
N LYS A 40 -19.58 7.85 -9.55
CA LYS A 40 -19.68 7.41 -10.95
C LYS A 40 -18.33 7.34 -11.64
N THR A 41 -17.55 8.42 -11.55
CA THR A 41 -16.19 8.47 -12.09
C THR A 41 -15.30 7.40 -11.44
N SER A 42 -15.42 7.22 -10.12
CA SER A 42 -14.67 6.21 -9.39
C SER A 42 -14.95 4.80 -9.92
N LEU A 43 -16.20 4.47 -10.21
CA LEU A 43 -16.59 3.17 -10.74
C LEU A 43 -16.15 3.02 -12.20
N ILE A 44 -16.60 3.91 -13.08
CA ILE A 44 -16.42 3.76 -14.52
C ILE A 44 -14.95 3.86 -14.94
N ARG A 45 -14.19 4.84 -14.41
CA ARG A 45 -12.80 5.05 -14.84
C ARG A 45 -11.79 4.21 -14.09
N PHE A 46 -12.10 3.86 -12.84
CA PHE A 46 -11.10 3.29 -11.94
C PHE A 46 -11.48 1.93 -11.39
N VAL A 47 -12.67 1.39 -11.62
CA VAL A 47 -13.00 0.01 -11.22
C VAL A 47 -13.28 -0.86 -12.43
N LEU A 48 -14.18 -0.43 -13.31
CA LEU A 48 -14.61 -1.24 -14.45
C LEU A 48 -13.47 -1.67 -15.40
N PRO A 49 -12.37 -0.91 -15.61
CA PRO A 49 -11.29 -1.35 -16.49
C PRO A 49 -10.62 -2.65 -16.04
N GLU A 50 -10.43 -2.85 -14.74
CA GLU A 50 -9.91 -4.12 -14.18
C GLU A 50 -10.87 -5.29 -14.43
N TRP A 51 -12.16 -5.01 -14.64
CA TRP A 51 -13.18 -6.01 -14.96
C TRP A 51 -13.46 -6.12 -16.46
N GLY A 52 -12.59 -5.56 -17.30
CA GLY A 52 -12.66 -5.70 -18.75
C GLY A 52 -13.52 -4.66 -19.48
N PHE A 53 -13.93 -3.57 -18.81
CA PHE A 53 -14.54 -2.45 -19.52
C PHE A 53 -13.48 -1.68 -20.31
N PRO A 54 -13.62 -1.53 -21.63
CA PRO A 54 -12.65 -0.80 -22.43
C PRO A 54 -12.74 0.69 -22.08
N PHE A 55 -11.67 1.23 -21.50
CA PHE A 55 -11.59 2.64 -21.13
C PHE A 55 -10.24 3.23 -21.51
N LYS A 56 -10.25 4.49 -21.99
CA LYS A 56 -9.04 5.27 -22.25
C LYS A 56 -8.95 6.37 -21.21
N LEU A 57 -7.79 6.53 -20.56
CA LEU A 57 -7.64 7.48 -19.45
C LEU A 57 -7.64 8.96 -19.89
N ASP A 58 -7.71 9.24 -21.18
CA ASP A 58 -7.45 10.57 -21.71
C ASP A 58 -8.65 11.50 -21.50
N GLY A 59 -8.44 12.56 -20.73
CA GLY A 59 -9.43 13.64 -20.55
C GLY A 59 -10.58 13.33 -19.59
N ASN A 60 -11.72 13.97 -19.85
CA ASN A 60 -12.94 13.86 -19.05
C ASN A 60 -13.80 12.70 -19.54
N LEU A 61 -14.55 12.08 -18.62
CA LEU A 61 -15.48 11.00 -18.97
C LEU A 61 -16.54 11.52 -19.93
N LEU A 62 -16.60 10.95 -21.13
CA LEU A 62 -17.54 11.34 -22.16
C LEU A 62 -18.97 10.85 -21.81
N PRO A 63 -20.01 11.50 -22.34
CA PRO A 63 -21.38 11.03 -22.16
C PRO A 63 -21.62 9.61 -22.70
N SER A 64 -21.02 9.27 -23.85
CA SER A 64 -21.09 7.91 -24.43
C SER A 64 -20.47 6.87 -23.52
N GLU A 65 -19.25 7.12 -23.03
CA GLU A 65 -18.55 6.25 -22.07
C GLU A 65 -19.33 6.09 -20.77
N THR A 66 -19.99 7.16 -20.32
CA THR A 66 -20.87 7.10 -19.14
C THR A 66 -22.03 6.15 -19.37
N ILE A 67 -22.70 6.23 -20.51
CA ILE A 67 -23.83 5.35 -20.87
C ILE A 67 -23.36 3.90 -20.98
N GLU A 68 -22.23 3.66 -21.66
CA GLU A 68 -21.66 2.32 -21.83
C GLU A 68 -21.19 1.72 -20.52
N GLY A 69 -20.55 2.52 -19.65
CA GLY A 69 -20.11 2.10 -18.33
C GLY A 69 -21.29 1.70 -17.45
N LEU A 70 -22.37 2.50 -17.44
CA LEU A 70 -23.59 2.15 -16.71
C LEU A 70 -24.23 0.86 -17.22
N LYS A 71 -24.30 0.66 -18.55
CA LYS A 71 -24.76 -0.60 -19.14
C LYS A 71 -23.85 -1.78 -18.79
N PHE A 72 -22.55 -1.56 -18.72
CA PHE A 72 -21.59 -2.60 -18.32
C PHE A 72 -21.80 -3.02 -16.86
N MET A 73 -22.11 -2.07 -15.97
CA MET A 73 -22.39 -2.35 -14.55
C MET A 73 -23.62 -3.26 -14.34
N GLU A 74 -24.58 -3.28 -15.27
CA GLU A 74 -25.73 -4.21 -15.23
C GLU A 74 -25.27 -5.67 -15.37
N LYS A 75 -24.14 -5.91 -16.03
CA LYS A 75 -23.55 -7.25 -16.22
C LYS A 75 -22.66 -7.67 -15.05
N ILE A 76 -22.27 -6.73 -14.20
CA ILE A 76 -21.42 -7.00 -13.04
C ILE A 76 -22.30 -7.39 -11.87
N SER A 77 -22.14 -8.62 -11.41
CA SER A 77 -22.85 -9.11 -10.23
C SER A 77 -22.51 -8.25 -9.00
N ILE A 78 -23.52 -8.00 -8.16
CA ILE A 78 -23.35 -7.21 -6.93
C ILE A 78 -22.25 -7.77 -6.00
N TYR A 79 -21.99 -9.08 -6.02
CA TYR A 79 -20.92 -9.70 -5.24
C TYR A 79 -19.54 -9.10 -5.53
N GLN A 80 -19.28 -8.66 -6.77
CA GLN A 80 -18.01 -8.02 -7.15
C GLN A 80 -17.76 -6.70 -6.40
N ALA A 81 -18.79 -6.07 -5.82
CA ALA A 81 -18.65 -4.82 -5.07
C ALA A 81 -17.70 -4.96 -3.86
N ILE A 82 -17.53 -6.17 -3.30
CA ILE A 82 -16.57 -6.41 -2.20
C ILE A 82 -15.11 -6.25 -2.63
N TYR A 83 -14.82 -6.44 -3.92
CA TYR A 83 -13.49 -6.34 -4.51
C TYR A 83 -13.24 -4.99 -5.22
N ALA A 84 -14.24 -4.11 -5.28
CA ALA A 84 -14.16 -2.88 -6.06
C ALA A 84 -13.02 -1.94 -5.61
N LEU A 85 -12.70 -1.87 -4.31
CA LEU A 85 -11.58 -1.06 -3.82
C LEU A 85 -10.21 -1.64 -4.19
N GLU A 86 -10.09 -2.96 -4.28
CA GLU A 86 -8.85 -3.62 -4.73
C GLU A 86 -8.68 -3.44 -6.24
N ALA A 87 -9.75 -3.68 -7.00
CA ALA A 87 -9.78 -3.39 -8.44
C ALA A 87 -9.36 -1.95 -8.72
N GLN A 88 -9.84 -1.00 -7.89
CA GLN A 88 -9.44 0.39 -7.97
C GLN A 88 -7.95 0.65 -7.76
N ASP A 89 -7.35 -0.01 -6.76
CA ASP A 89 -5.93 0.16 -6.51
C ASP A 89 -5.09 -0.37 -7.68
N LYS A 90 -5.47 -1.52 -8.26
CA LYS A 90 -4.79 -2.07 -9.45
C LYS A 90 -4.84 -1.12 -10.63
N VAL A 91 -5.99 -0.51 -10.89
CA VAL A 91 -6.13 0.47 -11.98
C VAL A 91 -5.29 1.73 -11.70
N PHE A 92 -5.25 2.22 -10.46
CA PHE A 92 -4.36 3.33 -10.09
C PHE A 92 -2.87 2.98 -10.26
N ASP A 93 -2.48 1.75 -9.96
CA ASP A 93 -1.10 1.30 -10.10
C ASP A 93 -0.73 1.15 -11.58
N GLN A 94 -1.63 0.59 -12.40
CA GLN A 94 -1.46 0.50 -13.87
C GLN A 94 -1.28 1.88 -14.52
N PHE A 95 -2.07 2.87 -14.08
CA PHE A 95 -1.99 4.21 -14.64
C PHE A 95 -0.89 5.09 -14.03
N GLY A 96 -0.21 4.63 -12.97
CA GLY A 96 0.93 5.35 -12.39
C GLY A 96 0.68 6.86 -12.21
N ASP A 97 1.63 7.67 -12.66
CA ASP A 97 1.61 9.12 -12.43
C ASP A 97 0.52 9.87 -13.22
N HIS A 98 -0.20 9.20 -14.13
CA HIS A 98 -1.32 9.82 -14.85
C HIS A 98 -2.51 10.15 -13.95
N VAL A 99 -2.62 9.50 -12.78
CA VAL A 99 -3.64 9.83 -11.77
C VAL A 99 -2.95 10.41 -10.54
N SER A 100 -3.06 11.73 -10.39
CA SER A 100 -2.48 12.44 -9.24
C SER A 100 -2.92 11.83 -7.91
N TYR A 101 -2.03 11.86 -6.92
CA TYR A 101 -2.31 11.32 -5.58
C TYR A 101 -3.59 11.90 -4.95
N ALA A 102 -3.83 13.20 -5.14
CA ALA A 102 -5.05 13.85 -4.67
C ALA A 102 -6.31 13.25 -5.30
N SER A 103 -6.30 13.05 -6.63
CA SER A 103 -7.40 12.41 -7.35
C SER A 103 -7.64 10.97 -6.86
N ARG A 104 -6.57 10.17 -6.70
CA ARG A 104 -6.67 8.80 -6.17
C ARG A 104 -7.40 8.79 -4.82
N ARG A 105 -7.02 9.69 -3.91
CA ARG A 105 -7.65 9.82 -2.59
C ARG A 105 -9.13 10.21 -2.69
N VAL A 106 -9.47 11.16 -3.56
CA VAL A 106 -10.86 11.64 -3.74
C VAL A 106 -11.76 10.51 -4.24
N TYR A 107 -11.37 9.83 -5.31
CA TYR A 107 -12.20 8.77 -5.91
C TYR A 107 -12.27 7.54 -5.01
N ARG A 108 -11.16 7.14 -4.40
CA ARG A 108 -11.16 6.05 -3.41
C ARG A 108 -12.06 6.33 -2.22
N SER A 109 -12.04 7.58 -1.72
CA SER A 109 -12.94 7.97 -0.63
C SER A 109 -14.41 7.90 -1.05
N ALA A 110 -14.75 8.30 -2.28
CA ALA A 110 -16.12 8.23 -2.79
C ALA A 110 -16.63 6.78 -2.88
N LEU A 111 -15.85 5.89 -3.51
CA LEU A 111 -16.21 4.46 -3.61
C LEU A 111 -16.29 3.78 -2.25
N LYS A 112 -15.34 4.07 -1.35
CA LYS A 112 -15.36 3.52 0.01
C LYS A 112 -16.65 3.91 0.74
N LYS A 113 -17.10 5.16 0.62
CA LYS A 113 -18.35 5.61 1.26
C LYS A 113 -19.57 4.87 0.72
N MET A 114 -19.64 4.64 -0.59
CA MET A 114 -20.70 3.84 -1.21
C MET A 114 -20.73 2.42 -0.64
N ILE A 115 -19.57 1.74 -0.59
CA ILE A 115 -19.47 0.37 -0.04
C ILE A 115 -19.83 0.31 1.44
N VAL A 116 -19.35 1.27 2.24
CA VAL A 116 -19.68 1.35 3.67
C VAL A 116 -21.17 1.56 3.88
N TRP A 117 -21.81 2.43 3.08
CA TRP A 117 -23.25 2.62 3.11
C TRP A 117 -24.00 1.35 2.69
N GLY A 118 -23.57 0.67 1.61
CA GLY A 118 -24.17 -0.58 1.16
C GLY A 118 -24.15 -1.64 2.26
N ARG A 119 -23.02 -1.82 2.94
CA ARG A 119 -22.87 -2.75 4.08
C ARG A 119 -23.78 -2.46 5.27
N SER A 120 -24.30 -1.25 5.40
CA SER A 120 -25.25 -0.91 6.46
C SER A 120 -26.70 -1.14 6.06
N GLN A 121 -26.97 -1.68 4.87
CA GLN A 121 -28.32 -1.96 4.39
C GLN A 121 -28.66 -3.44 4.54
N ASP A 122 -29.90 -3.74 4.93
CA ASP A 122 -30.37 -5.12 5.13
C ASP A 122 -30.23 -5.99 3.86
N TRP A 123 -30.44 -5.40 2.68
CA TRP A 123 -30.33 -6.11 1.41
C TRP A 123 -28.90 -6.55 1.09
N TRP A 124 -27.87 -5.94 1.70
CA TRP A 124 -26.47 -6.31 1.48
C TRP A 124 -26.16 -7.68 2.07
N THR A 125 -26.57 -7.92 3.31
CA THR A 125 -26.45 -9.23 3.96
C THR A 125 -27.23 -10.32 3.22
N GLN A 126 -28.33 -9.96 2.55
CA GLN A 126 -29.11 -10.93 1.76
C GLN A 126 -28.53 -11.20 0.37
N SER A 127 -27.92 -10.19 -0.25
CA SER A 127 -27.52 -10.23 -1.66
C SER A 127 -26.02 -10.37 -1.88
N VAL A 128 -25.19 -10.21 -0.85
CA VAL A 128 -23.72 -10.18 -0.95
C VAL A 128 -23.05 -11.17 0.01
N GLU A 129 -23.49 -11.22 1.26
CA GLU A 129 -22.87 -12.07 2.29
C GLU A 129 -23.10 -13.59 2.15
N PRO A 130 -24.21 -14.13 1.59
CA PRO A 130 -24.44 -15.58 1.56
C PRO A 130 -23.47 -16.36 0.65
N VAL A 131 -22.78 -15.66 -0.26
CA VAL A 131 -21.73 -16.26 -1.11
C VAL A 131 -20.41 -16.44 -0.35
N LEU A 132 -20.27 -15.85 0.83
CA LEU A 132 -19.05 -15.94 1.65
C LEU A 132 -19.05 -17.17 2.58
N ASP A 133 -20.17 -17.89 2.73
CA ASP A 133 -20.35 -18.99 3.71
C ASP A 133 -19.71 -20.35 3.34
N GLY A 134 -18.76 -20.38 2.39
CA GLY A 134 -17.85 -21.53 2.19
C GLY A 134 -16.37 -21.16 2.12
N ARG A 135 -16.09 -19.86 1.97
CA ARG A 135 -14.76 -19.26 2.01
C ARG A 135 -15.02 -17.82 2.43
N THR A 136 -15.13 -17.56 3.73
CA THR A 136 -15.04 -16.18 4.21
C THR A 136 -13.72 -15.65 3.65
N PRO A 137 -13.70 -14.70 2.69
CA PRO A 137 -12.47 -14.02 2.39
C PRO A 137 -12.14 -13.35 3.71
N THR A 138 -11.09 -13.84 4.37
CA THR A 138 -10.62 -13.29 5.63
C THR A 138 -10.58 -11.79 5.43
N MET A 139 -11.50 -11.09 6.08
CA MET A 139 -11.55 -9.65 5.96
C MET A 139 -10.18 -9.18 6.40
N VAL A 140 -9.38 -8.72 5.45
CA VAL A 140 -8.27 -7.85 5.78
C VAL A 140 -8.97 -6.59 6.24
N VAL A 141 -9.36 -6.57 7.52
CA VAL A 141 -9.58 -5.34 8.28
C VAL A 141 -8.44 -4.46 7.82
N PRO A 142 -8.68 -3.30 7.20
CA PRO A 142 -7.59 -2.44 6.79
C PRO A 142 -6.82 -2.19 8.06
N GLN A 143 -5.67 -2.86 8.22
CA GLN A 143 -4.84 -2.70 9.40
C GLN A 143 -4.66 -1.20 9.46
N LYS A 144 -5.20 -0.57 10.51
CA LYS A 144 -5.08 0.86 10.78
C LYS A 144 -3.64 1.16 10.42
N ARG A 145 -3.41 1.89 9.31
CA ARG A 145 -2.06 2.00 8.71
C ARG A 145 -1.18 2.40 9.87
N VAL A 146 -0.38 1.46 10.38
CA VAL A 146 0.46 1.73 11.54
C VAL A 146 1.37 2.78 10.99
N GLU A 147 1.15 4.01 11.43
CA GLU A 147 1.91 5.14 10.94
C GLU A 147 3.36 4.75 11.23
N HIS A 148 4.16 4.61 10.18
CA HIS A 148 5.54 4.16 10.30
C HIS A 148 6.40 5.33 10.83
N TRP A 149 5.96 5.91 11.95
CA TRP A 149 6.54 7.07 12.60
C TRP A 149 8.01 6.85 12.95
N HIS A 150 8.39 5.59 13.15
CA HIS A 150 9.76 5.18 13.40
C HIS A 150 10.65 5.21 12.16
N LYS A 151 10.15 5.25 10.91
CA LYS A 151 11.02 5.26 9.71
C LYS A 151 11.60 6.66 9.48
N LEU A 152 12.88 6.74 9.12
CA LEU A 152 13.46 8.01 8.66
C LEU A 152 12.78 8.48 7.38
N LYS A 153 12.45 9.77 7.34
CA LYS A 153 11.99 10.45 6.13
C LYS A 153 13.21 10.83 5.29
N PRO A 154 13.08 10.92 3.94
CA PRO A 154 14.20 11.32 3.09
C PRO A 154 14.86 12.65 3.50
N LYS A 155 14.06 13.61 3.98
CA LYS A 155 14.55 14.92 4.48
C LYS A 155 15.30 14.87 5.81
N GLU A 156 15.18 13.78 6.56
CA GLU A 156 15.88 13.56 7.84
C GLU A 156 17.19 12.81 7.63
N LEU A 157 17.46 12.32 6.40
CA LEU A 157 18.62 11.49 6.11
C LEU A 157 19.89 12.37 6.07
N PRO A 158 20.87 12.13 6.96
CA PRO A 158 22.16 12.82 6.89
C PRO A 158 22.85 12.54 5.56
N SER A 159 23.60 13.53 5.05
CA SER A 159 24.36 13.38 3.80
C SER A 159 25.38 12.25 3.87
N SER A 160 26.05 12.07 5.01
CA SER A 160 26.99 10.98 5.26
C SER A 160 26.35 9.60 5.12
N LEU A 161 25.19 9.40 5.75
CA LEU A 161 24.45 8.14 5.65
C LEU A 161 23.88 7.92 4.24
N SER A 162 23.41 8.98 3.57
CA SER A 162 22.96 8.89 2.18
C SER A 162 24.06 8.36 1.27
N GLN A 163 25.27 8.90 1.38
CA GLN A 163 26.42 8.45 0.60
C GLN A 163 26.76 6.97 0.88
N GLN A 164 26.72 6.55 2.15
CA GLN A 164 26.94 5.13 2.50
C GLN A 164 25.89 4.21 1.88
N LEU A 165 24.62 4.63 1.84
CA LEU A 165 23.55 3.86 1.19
C LEU A 165 23.72 3.81 -0.33
N ASP A 166 24.20 4.88 -0.96
CA ASP A 166 24.48 4.91 -2.39
C ASP A 166 25.62 3.96 -2.75
N VAL A 167 26.71 3.96 -1.97
CA VAL A 167 27.83 3.00 -2.15
C VAL A 167 27.37 1.57 -1.93
N LEU A 168 26.56 1.32 -0.88
CA LEU A 168 25.96 0.01 -0.64
C LEU A 168 25.07 -0.43 -1.82
N SER A 169 24.29 0.46 -2.42
CA SER A 169 23.48 0.18 -3.61
C SER A 169 24.34 -0.27 -4.79
N ILE A 170 25.45 0.44 -5.04
CA ILE A 170 26.40 0.09 -6.09
C ILE A 170 27.00 -1.28 -5.81
N TYR A 171 27.49 -1.54 -4.60
CA TYR A 171 28.02 -2.85 -4.20
C TYR A 171 27.00 -3.97 -4.46
N MET A 172 25.75 -3.76 -4.03
CA MET A 172 24.68 -4.74 -4.19
C MET A 172 24.42 -5.07 -5.66
N ARG A 173 24.41 -4.06 -6.54
CA ARG A 173 24.08 -4.22 -7.96
C ARG A 173 25.25 -4.62 -8.84
N THR A 174 26.48 -4.49 -8.37
CA THR A 174 27.68 -4.77 -9.18
C THR A 174 28.38 -6.04 -8.75
N ILE A 175 28.43 -6.31 -7.45
CA ILE A 175 29.23 -7.40 -6.88
C ILE A 175 28.32 -8.49 -6.34
N ARG A 176 27.39 -8.14 -5.45
CA ARG A 176 26.62 -9.15 -4.72
C ARG A 176 25.53 -9.80 -5.56
N GLN A 177 24.75 -9.00 -6.26
CA GLN A 177 23.63 -9.41 -7.11
C GLN A 177 23.62 -8.55 -8.40
N PRO A 178 24.42 -8.91 -9.43
CA PRO A 178 24.61 -8.13 -10.66
C PRO A 178 23.35 -7.77 -11.47
N ASN A 179 22.18 -8.31 -11.11
CA ASN A 179 20.90 -8.05 -11.76
C ASN A 179 19.81 -7.63 -10.75
N LEU A 180 20.21 -7.06 -9.61
CA LEU A 180 19.26 -6.59 -8.61
C LEU A 180 18.39 -5.46 -9.18
N ALA A 181 17.09 -5.73 -9.35
CA ALA A 181 16.15 -4.75 -9.84
C ALA A 181 16.06 -3.53 -8.91
N GLU A 182 15.90 -2.33 -9.48
CA GLU A 182 15.73 -1.05 -8.75
C GLU A 182 14.64 -1.16 -7.68
N SER A 183 13.50 -1.76 -8.01
CA SER A 183 12.38 -1.96 -7.09
C SER A 183 12.75 -2.81 -5.86
N SER A 184 13.66 -3.77 -6.03
CA SER A 184 14.16 -4.59 -4.92
C SER A 184 15.10 -3.80 -4.03
N TRP A 185 16.00 -2.99 -4.60
CA TRP A 185 16.84 -2.06 -3.83
C TRP A 185 15.99 -1.06 -3.04
N ILE A 186 15.02 -0.40 -3.68
CA ILE A 186 14.09 0.53 -3.03
C ILE A 186 13.40 -0.14 -1.83
N ARG A 187 13.09 -1.44 -1.93
CA ARG A 187 12.50 -2.19 -0.82
C ARG A 187 13.51 -2.40 0.32
N TYR A 188 14.74 -2.81 0.03
CA TYR A 188 15.77 -2.98 1.05
C TYR A 188 16.12 -1.66 1.74
N SER A 189 16.31 -0.58 0.97
CA SER A 189 16.61 0.75 1.52
C SER A 189 15.48 1.25 2.40
N ARG A 190 14.20 1.02 2.05
CA ARG A 190 13.06 1.33 2.91
C ARG A 190 13.03 0.57 4.24
N GLU A 191 13.59 -0.63 4.31
CA GLU A 191 13.73 -1.34 5.58
C GLU A 191 14.94 -0.84 6.38
N LEU A 192 16.08 -0.55 5.73
CA LEU A 192 17.22 0.11 6.39
C LEU A 192 16.82 1.44 7.02
N LEU A 193 16.08 2.28 6.31
CA LEU A 193 15.54 3.54 6.86
C LEU A 193 14.59 3.32 8.05
N GLY A 194 13.95 2.15 8.14
CA GLY A 194 13.17 1.76 9.31
C GLY A 194 14.04 1.42 10.50
N VAL A 195 15.10 0.65 10.29
CA VAL A 195 16.07 0.35 11.34
C VAL A 195 16.75 1.63 11.85
N PHE A 196 17.23 2.49 10.95
CA PHE A 196 17.88 3.75 11.34
C PHE A 196 16.95 4.70 12.08
N GLY A 197 15.70 4.77 11.66
CA GLY A 197 14.74 5.60 12.34
C GLY A 197 14.33 5.03 13.71
N TRP A 198 14.36 3.70 13.89
CA TRP A 198 14.24 3.05 15.19
C TRP A 198 15.44 3.36 16.08
N LEU A 199 16.67 3.25 15.57
CA LEU A 199 17.89 3.64 16.29
C LEU A 199 17.81 5.09 16.77
N CYS A 200 17.36 6.01 15.92
CA CYS A 200 17.26 7.41 16.28
C CYS A 200 16.19 7.66 17.36
N ARG A 201 14.97 7.15 17.15
CA ARG A 201 13.81 7.50 17.97
C ARG A 201 13.66 6.67 19.24
N VAL A 202 14.18 5.45 19.24
CA VAL A 202 14.03 4.49 20.33
C VAL A 202 15.35 4.29 21.08
N LYS A 203 16.48 4.22 20.36
CA LYS A 203 17.81 4.08 20.99
C LYS A 203 18.49 5.42 21.28
N GLY A 204 17.93 6.53 20.80
CA GLY A 204 18.44 7.87 21.08
C GLY A 204 19.72 8.24 20.32
N ILE A 205 20.06 7.50 19.26
CA ILE A 205 21.22 7.84 18.42
C ILE A 205 20.91 9.12 17.65
N SER A 206 21.78 10.12 17.71
CA SER A 206 21.50 11.38 17.03
C SER A 206 21.50 11.18 15.51
N LEU A 207 20.71 11.96 14.78
CA LEU A 207 20.65 11.87 13.32
C LEU A 207 22.05 12.01 12.70
N ALA A 208 22.87 12.94 13.20
CA ALA A 208 24.21 13.21 12.68
C ALA A 208 25.18 12.02 12.82
N GLU A 209 24.97 11.16 13.81
CA GLU A 209 25.84 10.01 14.09
C GLU A 209 25.46 8.77 13.30
N LEU A 210 24.24 8.69 12.73
CA LEU A 210 23.78 7.49 12.05
C LEU A 210 24.72 7.07 10.90
N SER A 211 25.09 5.79 10.89
CA SER A 211 25.98 5.19 9.91
C SER A 211 25.73 3.68 9.80
N LEU A 212 26.17 3.04 8.71
CA LEU A 212 26.09 1.59 8.56
C LEU A 212 26.81 0.83 9.69
N ALA A 213 27.85 1.42 10.29
CA ALA A 213 28.59 0.83 11.41
C ALA A 213 27.73 0.66 12.67
N HIS A 214 26.64 1.44 12.83
CA HIS A 214 25.69 1.23 13.92
C HIS A 214 24.82 -0.01 13.73
N LEU A 215 24.74 -0.56 12.52
CA LEU A 215 24.02 -1.80 12.24
C LEU A 215 24.94 -3.00 12.39
N VAL A 216 26.15 -2.90 11.85
CA VAL A 216 27.18 -3.93 11.89
C VAL A 216 28.53 -3.24 12.05
N PRO A 217 29.13 -3.21 13.26
CA PRO A 217 30.45 -2.64 13.45
C PRO A 217 31.51 -3.50 12.74
N VAL A 218 32.61 -2.89 12.31
CA VAL A 218 33.67 -3.57 11.54
C VAL A 218 34.26 -4.73 12.35
N GLU A 219 34.40 -4.54 13.65
CA GLU A 219 34.92 -5.49 14.61
C GLU A 219 34.10 -6.79 14.61
N ALA A 220 32.78 -6.73 14.33
CA ALA A 220 31.91 -7.90 14.30
C ALA A 220 32.26 -8.92 13.20
N ILE A 221 33.12 -8.55 12.25
CA ILE A 221 33.62 -9.48 11.23
C ILE A 221 34.60 -10.49 11.81
N TYR A 222 35.39 -10.07 12.80
CA TYR A 222 36.52 -10.86 13.32
C TYR A 222 36.37 -11.19 14.81
N ASP A 223 35.60 -10.40 15.55
CA ASP A 223 35.33 -10.57 16.97
C ASP A 223 33.93 -11.17 17.20
N THR A 224 33.91 -12.35 17.82
CA THR A 224 32.66 -13.06 18.16
C THR A 224 31.79 -12.24 19.12
N SER A 225 32.40 -11.49 20.04
CA SER A 225 31.68 -10.62 20.97
C SER A 225 30.93 -9.50 20.23
N ALA A 226 31.60 -8.84 19.28
CA ALA A 226 30.96 -7.83 18.44
C ALA A 226 29.88 -8.43 17.53
N ALA A 227 30.07 -9.65 17.01
CA ALA A 227 29.05 -10.37 16.26
C ALA A 227 27.80 -10.68 17.11
N GLU A 228 27.99 -11.09 18.37
CA GLU A 228 26.89 -11.32 19.32
C GLU A 228 26.09 -10.04 19.60
N GLN A 229 26.76 -8.87 19.66
CA GLN A 229 26.09 -7.58 19.82
C GLN A 229 25.20 -7.25 18.61
N VAL A 230 25.66 -7.52 17.38
CA VAL A 230 24.83 -7.35 16.16
C VAL A 230 23.62 -8.27 16.22
N VAL A 231 23.81 -9.54 16.59
CA VAL A 231 22.70 -10.49 16.74
C VAL A 231 21.70 -10.01 17.79
N GLY A 232 22.19 -9.47 18.91
CA GLY A 232 21.36 -8.85 19.94
C GLY A 232 20.54 -7.67 19.40
N LEU A 233 21.17 -6.74 18.69
CA LEU A 233 20.53 -5.57 18.08
C LEU A 233 19.43 -5.99 17.10
N VAL A 234 19.72 -6.97 16.23
CA VAL A 234 18.75 -7.50 15.26
C VAL A 234 17.56 -8.12 15.98
N ARG A 235 17.79 -8.96 17.00
CA ARG A 235 16.70 -9.57 17.78
C ARG A 235 15.84 -8.51 18.44
N GLU A 236 16.45 -7.50 19.04
CA GLU A 236 15.74 -6.40 19.69
C GLU A 236 14.88 -5.61 18.71
N TYR A 237 15.41 -5.25 17.53
CA TYR A 237 14.63 -4.56 16.50
C TYR A 237 13.45 -5.40 16.02
N LEU A 238 13.65 -6.69 15.75
CA LEU A 238 12.59 -7.58 15.29
C LEU A 238 11.49 -7.76 16.34
N GLU A 239 11.87 -7.87 17.61
CA GLU A 239 10.90 -7.96 18.70
C GLU A 239 10.14 -6.66 18.88
N TRP A 240 10.84 -5.52 18.83
CA TRP A 240 10.20 -4.20 18.84
C TRP A 240 9.20 -4.04 17.68
N MET A 241 9.56 -4.47 16.47
CA MET A 241 8.68 -4.48 15.30
C MET A 241 7.43 -5.34 15.53
N ARG A 242 7.58 -6.54 16.08
CA ARG A 242 6.44 -7.42 16.39
C ARG A 242 5.48 -6.78 17.38
N VAL A 243 6.00 -6.24 18.48
CA VAL A 243 5.21 -5.63 19.56
C VAL A 243 4.50 -4.36 19.09
N ASN A 244 5.19 -3.47 18.36
CA ASN A 244 4.69 -2.12 18.08
C ASN A 244 4.02 -1.96 16.71
N ILE A 245 4.35 -2.81 15.74
CA ILE A 245 3.88 -2.69 14.34
C ILE A 245 3.08 -3.93 13.90
N GLY A 246 3.27 -5.04 14.59
CA GLY A 246 2.64 -6.32 14.31
C GLY A 246 3.51 -7.26 13.50
N ASP A 247 3.20 -8.55 13.57
CA ASP A 247 3.98 -9.62 12.96
C ASP A 247 3.75 -9.72 11.44
N LYS A 248 4.41 -8.83 10.69
CA LYS A 248 4.49 -8.91 9.23
C LYS A 248 5.72 -9.72 8.83
N LYS A 249 5.58 -11.04 8.72
CA LYS A 249 6.64 -11.98 8.32
C LYS A 249 7.49 -11.50 7.14
N SER A 250 6.87 -10.87 6.13
CA SER A 250 7.59 -10.32 4.98
C SER A 250 8.52 -9.17 5.40
N THR A 251 8.02 -8.18 6.13
CA THR A 251 8.82 -7.04 6.64
C THR A 251 9.98 -7.52 7.52
N LEU A 252 9.73 -8.46 8.44
CA LEU A 252 10.79 -9.02 9.29
C LEU A 252 11.89 -9.72 8.45
N ARG A 253 11.51 -10.46 7.41
CA ARG A 253 12.44 -11.10 6.49
C ARG A 253 13.28 -10.08 5.73
N PHE A 254 12.68 -9.02 5.21
CA PHE A 254 13.41 -7.98 4.47
C PHE A 254 14.35 -7.19 5.38
N ALA A 255 13.97 -6.92 6.63
CA ALA A 255 14.86 -6.31 7.61
C ALA A 255 16.09 -7.19 7.88
N LEU A 256 15.89 -8.48 8.17
CA LEU A 256 16.98 -9.44 8.36
C LEU A 256 17.92 -9.49 7.17
N GLN A 257 17.36 -9.56 5.97
CA GLN A 257 18.15 -9.61 4.74
C GLN A 257 18.93 -8.31 4.52
N ALA A 258 18.37 -7.15 4.88
CA ALA A 258 19.06 -5.88 4.82
C ALA A 258 20.27 -5.83 5.79
N PHE A 259 20.14 -6.34 7.02
CA PHE A 259 21.28 -6.48 7.94
C PHE A 259 22.38 -7.39 7.36
N SER A 260 22.01 -8.51 6.75
CA SER A 260 22.96 -9.41 6.10
C SER A 260 23.75 -8.72 5.00
N TYR A 261 23.09 -7.92 4.15
CA TYR A 261 23.78 -7.18 3.09
C TYR A 261 24.71 -6.10 3.61
N VAL A 262 24.35 -5.44 4.71
CA VAL A 262 25.25 -4.49 5.37
C VAL A 262 26.48 -5.21 5.92
N ALA A 263 26.31 -6.37 6.55
CA ALA A 263 27.44 -7.16 7.04
C ALA A 263 28.38 -7.62 5.91
N GLU A 264 27.82 -8.17 4.83
CA GLU A 264 28.59 -8.60 3.64
C GLU A 264 29.35 -7.42 3.00
N TYR A 265 28.72 -6.25 2.89
CA TYR A 265 29.35 -5.04 2.37
C TYR A 265 30.50 -4.56 3.25
N ILE A 266 30.30 -4.48 4.57
CA ILE A 266 31.37 -4.04 5.49
C ILE A 266 32.53 -5.04 5.44
N HIS A 267 32.26 -6.34 5.33
CA HIS A 267 33.31 -7.35 5.14
C HIS A 267 34.10 -7.13 3.83
N TYR A 268 33.38 -6.85 2.73
CA TYR A 268 33.99 -6.57 1.44
C TYR A 268 34.90 -5.33 1.45
N GLU A 269 34.46 -4.22 2.02
CA GLU A 269 35.26 -2.99 2.11
C GLU A 269 36.54 -3.19 2.93
N ASN A 270 36.44 -3.92 4.04
CA ASN A 270 37.60 -4.20 4.89
C ASN A 270 38.62 -5.10 4.18
N THR A 271 38.17 -6.17 3.53
CA THR A 271 39.07 -7.09 2.80
C THR A 271 39.78 -6.44 1.61
N LYS A 272 39.14 -5.50 0.93
CA LYS A 272 39.76 -4.70 -0.15
C LYS A 272 40.88 -3.79 0.33
N SER A 273 40.77 -3.25 1.54
CA SER A 273 41.75 -2.30 2.07
C SER A 273 43.08 -2.96 2.46
N PHE A 274 43.14 -4.30 2.45
CA PHE A 274 44.36 -5.09 2.71
C PHE A 274 45.05 -5.63 1.43
N GLN A 275 44.56 -5.29 0.24
CA GLN A 275 45.17 -5.64 -1.06
C GLN A 275 45.82 -4.42 -1.71
#